data_AF-A0A9N9J5A0-F1
#
_entry.id   AF-A0A9N9J5A0-F1
#
_cell.length_a   1.000
_cell.length_b   1.000
_cell.length_c   1.000
_cell.angle_alpha   90.00
_cell.angle_beta   90.00
_cell.angle_gamma   90.00
#
_symmetry.space_group_name_H-M   'P 1'
#
loop_
_entity.id
_entity.type
_entity.pdbx_description
1 polymer ?
#
loop_
_entity_poly.entity_id
_entity_poly.type
_entity_poly.pdbx_seq_one_letter_code
_entity_poly.pdbx_strand_id
1 'polypeptide(L)'
;MINYKDIESALVEVIKVAYSQDMKKYDKMGLTYVGYLKTIKRKRDPDDHCRYVTKQRAPNEEIYNEKMADFKDWYNEEVYQNLKKIYKLYFLFANQEEVIQKRSTEE
;
A
#
# COMPACT_ATOMS: atom_id res chain seq x y z
N MET A 1 16.24 1.02 1.83
CA MET A 1 15.39 0.12 2.64
C MET A 1 14.06 0.83 2.80
N ILE A 2 12.95 0.21 2.42
CA ILE A 2 11.60 0.79 2.59
C ILE A 2 11.32 0.88 4.09
N ASN A 3 10.66 1.95 4.53
CA ASN A 3 10.18 2.18 5.90
C ASN A 3 8.75 2.77 5.91
N TYR A 4 8.18 2.96 7.09
CA TYR A 4 6.83 3.50 7.25
C TYR A 4 6.61 4.88 6.59
N LYS A 5 7.65 5.71 6.41
CA LYS A 5 7.51 7.03 5.76
C LYS A 5 7.25 6.91 4.27
N ASP A 6 7.83 5.90 3.61
CA ASP A 6 7.54 5.60 2.21
C ASP A 6 6.05 5.23 2.04
N ILE A 7 5.54 4.42 2.98
CA ILE A 7 4.12 4.07 3.06
C ILE A 7 3.26 5.30 3.35
N GLU A 8 3.67 6.14 4.31
CA GLU A 8 2.96 7.37 4.67
C GLU A 8 2.80 8.30 3.47
N SER A 9 3.88 8.51 2.71
CA SER A 9 3.86 9.38 1.54
C SER A 9 2.93 8.84 0.45
N ALA A 10 2.99 7.53 0.17
CA ALA A 10 2.10 6.90 -0.79
C ALA A 10 0.62 6.94 -0.37
N LEU A 11 0.33 6.83 0.94
CA LEU A 11 -1.03 7.00 1.46
C LEU A 11 -1.57 8.41 1.18
N VAL A 12 -0.75 9.44 1.37
CA VAL A 12 -1.14 10.83 1.10
C VAL A 12 -1.48 11.02 -0.38
N GLU A 13 -0.69 10.44 -1.29
CA GLU A 13 -0.98 10.48 -2.74
C GLU A 13 -2.32 9.80 -3.07
N VAL A 14 -2.55 8.59 -2.56
CA VAL A 14 -3.81 7.85 -2.77
C VAL A 14 -5.01 8.64 -2.24
N ILE A 15 -4.88 9.26 -1.07
CA ILE A 15 -5.96 10.07 -0.46
C ILE A 15 -6.28 11.28 -1.34
N LYS A 16 -5.26 12.00 -1.83
CA LYS A 16 -5.45 13.16 -2.71
C LYS A 16 -6.15 12.75 -4.00
N VAL A 17 -5.67 11.69 -4.63
CA VAL A 17 -6.22 11.18 -5.89
C VAL A 17 -7.63 10.64 -5.69
N ALA A 18 -7.94 10.00 -4.56
CA ALA A 18 -9.31 9.55 -4.30
C ALA A 18 -10.29 10.72 -4.18
N TYR A 19 -9.93 11.77 -3.44
CA TYR A 19 -10.80 12.94 -3.26
C TYR A 19 -10.90 13.85 -4.49
N SER A 20 -10.04 13.68 -5.51
CA SER A 20 -10.17 14.42 -6.77
C SER A 20 -11.21 13.82 -7.74
N GLN A 21 -11.72 12.61 -7.48
CA GLN A 21 -12.54 11.87 -8.46
C GLN A 21 -14.03 12.21 -8.50
N ASP A 22 -14.51 13.19 -7.73
CA ASP A 22 -15.91 13.65 -7.67
C ASP A 22 -16.98 12.52 -7.68
N MET A 23 -16.70 11.39 -7.00
CA MET A 23 -17.67 10.31 -6.80
C MET A 23 -17.58 9.71 -5.40
N LYS A 24 -18.75 9.46 -4.79
CA LYS A 24 -18.90 8.89 -3.43
C LYS A 24 -18.12 7.60 -3.18
N LYS A 25 -17.87 6.77 -4.20
CA LYS A 25 -17.09 5.54 -4.05
C LYS A 25 -15.63 5.84 -3.67
N TYR A 26 -15.06 6.89 -4.23
CA TYR A 26 -13.70 7.31 -3.94
C TYR A 26 -13.61 8.06 -2.61
N ASP A 27 -14.66 8.75 -2.17
CA ASP A 27 -14.70 9.32 -0.81
C ASP A 27 -14.58 8.23 0.27
N LYS A 28 -15.32 7.12 0.11
CA LYS A 28 -15.25 5.96 1.02
C LYS A 28 -13.85 5.33 1.01
N MET A 29 -13.24 5.23 -0.16
CA MET A 29 -11.87 4.76 -0.30
C MET A 29 -10.88 5.70 0.40
N GLY A 30 -10.98 7.00 0.16
CA GLY A 30 -10.16 8.04 0.78
C GLY A 30 -10.24 8.01 2.31
N LEU A 31 -11.45 7.89 2.86
CA LEU A 31 -11.68 7.75 4.31
C LEU A 31 -10.95 6.55 4.91
N THR A 32 -10.94 5.41 4.20
CA THR A 32 -10.23 4.20 4.63
C THR A 32 -8.73 4.44 4.73
N TYR A 33 -8.15 5.10 3.72
CA TYR A 33 -6.72 5.44 3.72
C TYR A 33 -6.36 6.54 4.73
N VAL A 34 -7.24 7.53 4.96
CA VAL A 34 -7.09 8.52 6.04
C VAL A 34 -7.07 7.85 7.41
N GLY A 35 -7.96 6.87 7.64
CA GLY A 35 -8.00 6.09 8.88
C GLY A 35 -6.69 5.35 9.12
N TYR A 36 -6.14 4.72 8.07
CA TYR A 36 -4.87 4.03 8.16
C TYR A 36 -3.70 4.99 8.43
N LEU A 37 -3.62 6.12 7.71
CA LEU A 37 -2.62 7.16 7.91
C LEU A 37 -2.63 7.69 9.36
N LYS A 38 -3.82 7.98 9.92
CA LYS A 38 -3.96 8.40 11.32
C LYS A 38 -3.49 7.33 12.30
N THR A 39 -3.68 6.06 11.97
CA THR A 39 -3.25 4.95 12.81
C THR A 39 -1.73 4.88 12.86
N ILE A 40 -1.05 4.91 11.71
CA ILE A 40 0.42 4.91 11.62
C ILE A 40 1.01 6.03 12.49
N LYS A 41 0.49 7.26 12.35
CA LYS A 41 0.98 8.45 13.09
C LYS A 41 0.82 8.38 14.61
N ARG A 42 -0.06 7.49 15.12
CA ARG A 42 -0.32 7.33 16.55
C ARG A 42 0.43 6.17 17.17
N LYS A 43 1.03 5.28 16.36
CA LYS A 43 1.75 4.12 16.87
C LYS A 43 3.10 4.55 17.42
N ARG A 44 3.47 3.96 18.57
CA ARG A 44 4.80 4.11 19.17
C ARG A 44 5.89 3.58 18.24
N ASP A 45 5.58 2.50 17.52
CA ASP A 45 6.41 1.93 16.47
C ASP A 45 5.59 1.83 15.17
N PRO A 46 5.72 2.82 14.27
CA PRO A 46 5.01 2.83 12.99
C PRO A 46 5.49 1.75 12.01
N ASP A 47 6.77 1.36 12.06
CA ASP A 47 7.35 0.35 11.16
C ASP A 47 6.78 -1.03 11.46
N ASP A 48 6.74 -1.44 12.73
CA ASP A 48 6.15 -2.71 13.15
C ASP A 48 4.67 -2.80 12.73
N HIS A 49 3.91 -1.72 12.97
CA HIS A 49 2.52 -1.67 12.55
C HIS A 49 2.35 -1.73 11.03
N CYS A 50 3.18 -1.01 10.27
CA CYS A 50 3.17 -1.13 8.82
C CYS A 50 3.46 -2.56 8.40
N ARG A 51 4.45 -3.23 8.99
CA ARG A 51 4.88 -4.58 8.59
C ARG A 51 3.76 -5.58 8.79
N TYR A 52 3.04 -5.47 9.90
CA TYR A 52 1.84 -6.27 10.15
C TYR A 52 0.78 -6.06 9.06
N VAL A 53 0.45 -4.79 8.74
CA VAL A 53 -0.59 -4.47 7.76
C VAL A 53 -0.18 -4.85 6.34
N THR A 54 1.07 -4.64 5.94
CA THR A 54 1.54 -4.96 4.59
C THR A 54 1.51 -6.46 4.34
N LYS A 55 1.87 -7.28 5.34
CA LYS A 55 1.73 -8.75 5.28
C LYS A 55 0.28 -9.21 5.10
N GLN A 56 -0.70 -8.46 5.61
CA GLN A 56 -2.12 -8.78 5.35
C GLN A 56 -2.59 -8.34 3.97
N ARG A 57 -2.09 -7.22 3.45
CA ARG A 57 -2.58 -6.62 2.19
C ARG A 57 -1.92 -7.19 0.94
N ALA A 58 -0.64 -7.54 1.02
CA ALA A 58 0.14 -8.06 -0.09
C ALA A 58 1.20 -9.06 0.43
N PRO A 59 0.78 -10.20 1.02
CA PRO A 59 1.70 -11.20 1.56
C PRO A 59 2.62 -11.79 0.49
N ASN A 60 2.08 -12.04 -0.70
CA ASN A 60 2.77 -12.71 -1.79
C ASN A 60 2.33 -12.17 -3.16
N GLU A 61 2.95 -12.66 -4.21
CA GLU A 61 2.71 -12.22 -5.59
C GLU A 61 1.29 -12.56 -6.08
N GLU A 62 0.76 -13.72 -5.70
CA GLU A 62 -0.59 -14.17 -6.08
C GLU A 62 -1.66 -13.18 -5.59
N ILE A 63 -1.66 -12.89 -4.28
CA ILE A 63 -2.61 -11.94 -3.66
C ILE A 63 -2.42 -10.53 -4.21
N TYR A 64 -1.16 -10.12 -4.47
CA TYR A 64 -0.90 -8.84 -5.12
C TYR A 64 -1.54 -8.76 -6.51
N ASN A 65 -1.35 -9.79 -7.35
CA ASN A 65 -1.87 -9.83 -8.72
C ASN A 65 -3.41 -9.89 -8.73
N GLU A 66 -4.03 -10.66 -7.84
CA GLU A 66 -5.49 -10.68 -7.65
C GLU A 66 -6.02 -9.26 -7.36
N LYS A 67 -5.40 -8.55 -6.41
CA LYS A 67 -5.77 -7.15 -6.11
C LYS A 67 -5.57 -6.21 -7.28
N MET A 68 -4.52 -6.40 -8.08
CA MET A 68 -4.30 -5.57 -9.27
C MET A 68 -5.36 -5.79 -10.34
N ALA A 69 -5.86 -7.02 -10.50
CA ALA A 69 -6.97 -7.32 -11.39
C ALA A 69 -8.26 -6.64 -10.89
N ASP A 70 -8.62 -6.85 -9.62
CA ASP A 70 -9.79 -6.22 -8.99
C ASP A 70 -9.78 -4.69 -9.16
N PHE A 71 -8.64 -4.05 -8.88
CA PHE A 71 -8.54 -2.60 -8.94
C PHE A 71 -8.66 -2.06 -10.36
N LYS A 72 -8.16 -2.80 -11.34
CA LYS A 72 -8.27 -2.41 -12.76
C LYS A 72 -9.71 -2.40 -13.23
N ASP A 73 -10.54 -3.30 -12.70
CA ASP A 73 -11.96 -3.37 -13.05
C ASP A 73 -12.82 -2.36 -12.26
N TRP A 74 -12.45 -2.06 -11.01
CA TRP A 74 -13.26 -1.22 -10.11
C TRP A 74 -12.98 0.28 -10.20
N TYR A 75 -11.75 0.63 -10.54
CA TYR A 75 -11.25 2.01 -10.50
C TYR A 75 -10.81 2.48 -11.87
N ASN A 76 -10.78 3.80 -12.04
CA ASN A 76 -10.25 4.40 -13.27
C ASN A 76 -8.72 4.33 -13.26
N GLU A 77 -8.12 4.67 -14.40
CA GLU A 77 -6.68 4.55 -14.61
C GLU A 77 -5.86 5.35 -13.58
N GLU A 78 -6.26 6.57 -13.24
CA GLU A 78 -5.52 7.42 -12.31
C GLU A 78 -5.46 6.82 -10.90
N VAL A 79 -6.62 6.38 -10.39
CA VAL A 79 -6.73 5.75 -9.07
C VAL A 79 -6.04 4.39 -9.07
N TYR A 80 -6.20 3.61 -10.14
CA TYR A 80 -5.53 2.32 -10.32
C TYR A 80 -4.01 2.46 -10.24
N GLN A 81 -3.41 3.42 -10.95
CA GLN A 81 -1.96 3.63 -10.91
C GLN A 81 -1.46 4.02 -9.52
N ASN A 82 -2.21 4.83 -8.78
CA ASN A 82 -1.87 5.18 -7.40
C ASN A 82 -1.99 3.97 -6.45
N LEU A 83 -3.03 3.16 -6.60
CA LEU A 83 -3.18 1.91 -5.87
C LEU A 83 -2.04 0.92 -6.16
N LYS A 84 -1.65 0.80 -7.43
CA LYS A 84 -0.53 -0.04 -7.85
C LYS A 84 0.77 0.37 -7.16
N LYS A 85 1.05 1.68 -7.07
CA LYS A 85 2.23 2.20 -6.37
C LYS A 85 2.25 1.78 -4.90
N ILE A 86 1.17 2.02 -4.16
CA ILE A 86 1.14 1.70 -2.72
C ILE A 86 1.17 0.19 -2.46
N TYR A 87 0.49 -0.62 -3.29
CA TYR A 87 0.51 -2.08 -3.14
C TYR A 87 1.87 -2.68 -3.49
N LYS A 88 2.61 -2.10 -4.44
CA LYS A 88 4.00 -2.48 -4.71
C LYS A 88 4.89 -2.20 -3.49
N LEU A 89 4.70 -1.05 -2.82
CA LEU A 89 5.40 -0.76 -1.57
C LEU A 89 5.02 -1.73 -0.46
N TYR A 90 3.74 -2.09 -0.33
CA TYR A 90 3.31 -3.11 0.64
C TYR A 90 3.99 -4.46 0.39
N PHE A 91 4.00 -4.93 -0.85
CA PHE A 91 4.63 -6.20 -1.21
C PHE A 91 6.14 -6.20 -0.87
N LEU A 92 6.85 -5.13 -1.23
CA LEU A 92 8.28 -5.01 -0.96
C LEU A 92 8.57 -4.87 0.54
N PHE A 93 7.72 -4.19 1.30
CA PHE A 93 7.86 -4.04 2.75
C PHE A 93 7.55 -5.34 3.50
N ALA A 94 6.53 -6.08 3.05
CA ALA A 94 6.16 -7.37 3.62
C ALA A 94 7.25 -8.44 3.45
N ASN A 95 7.89 -8.46 2.27
CA ASN A 95 8.87 -9.46 1.87
C ASN A 95 10.32 -8.97 1.94
N GLN A 96 10.55 -7.87 2.64
CA GLN A 96 11.86 -7.21 2.65
C GLN A 96 12.98 -8.12 3.18
N GLU A 97 12.69 -8.99 4.14
CA GLU A 97 13.62 -10.01 4.65
C GLU A 97 13.93 -11.11 3.63
N GLU A 98 12.91 -11.58 2.90
CA GLU A 98 13.09 -12.60 1.85
C GLU A 98 13.80 -12.03 0.62
N VAL A 99 13.55 -10.77 0.27
CA VAL A 99 14.24 -10.06 -0.82
C VAL A 99 15.72 -9.86 -0.49
N ILE A 100 16.05 -9.57 0.77
CA ILE A 100 17.45 -9.48 1.22
C ILE A 100 18.11 -10.86 1.14
N GLN A 101 17.45 -11.92 1.64
CA GLN A 101 18.00 -13.28 1.58
C GLN A 101 18.22 -13.76 0.14
N LYS A 102 17.26 -13.57 -0.78
CA LYS A 102 17.42 -13.96 -2.19
C LYS A 102 18.60 -13.26 -2.85
N ARG A 103 18.84 -11.98 -2.55
CA ARG A 103 20.00 -11.23 -3.07
C ARG A 103 21.34 -11.68 -2.48
N SER A 104 21.35 -12.19 -1.25
CA SER A 104 22.56 -12.67 -0.59
C SER A 104 22.96 -14.10 -0.97
N THR A 105 22.07 -14.89 -1.58
CA THR A 105 22.35 -16.26 -2.05
C THR A 105 22.70 -16.32 -3.54
N GLU A 106 22.59 -15.19 -4.26
CA GLU A 106 22.96 -15.06 -5.68
C GLU A 106 24.37 -14.45 -5.89
N GLU A 107 25.16 -14.24 -4.83
CA GLU A 107 26.60 -13.91 -4.86
C GLU A 107 27.46 -15.13 -4.48
#